data_AF-A0A3D4FSN2-F1
#
_entry.id   AF-A0A3D4FSN2-F1
#
_cell.length_a   1.000
_cell.length_b   1.000
_cell.length_c   1.000
_cell.angle_alpha   90.00
_cell.angle_beta   90.00
_cell.angle_gamma   90.00
#
_symmetry.space_group_name_H-M   'P 1'
#
loop_
_entity.id
_entity.type
_entity.pdbx_description
1 polymer ?
#
loop_
_entity_poly.entity_id
_entity_poly.type
_entity_poly.pdbx_seq_one_letter_code
_entity_poly.pdbx_strand_id
1 'polypeptide(L)'
;MKRMVLIVLGFGALVFASNAYAQSDATLIEQALAAAPRRASADASVVKWSADHTYTTIKEGTNQVVCYSRADERDRQPFAVQCTSLANLDRVAQNRRFHAESTDAAGERALVAAAAENGTRVPAEYGSWFRSMNGPDQASAGVHTTISMPDATTASAGFPEDRSQGGAYIMAAGTSEAHLMVP
;
A
#
# COMPACT_ATOMS: atom_id res chain seq x y z
N MET A 1 -43.65 61.70 6.62
CA MET A 1 -43.77 61.60 5.15
C MET A 1 -42.48 61.03 4.60
N LYS A 2 -42.58 59.97 3.77
CA LYS A 2 -41.54 59.36 2.90
C LYS A 2 -40.28 58.82 3.60
N ARG A 3 -39.72 57.65 3.29
CA ARG A 3 -40.02 56.46 2.47
C ARG A 3 -38.91 55.44 2.86
N MET A 4 -39.26 54.15 2.90
CA MET A 4 -38.51 52.92 2.53
C MET A 4 -36.96 52.99 2.47
N VAL A 5 -36.19 51.99 2.93
CA VAL A 5 -36.05 50.68 2.27
C VAL A 5 -35.33 49.70 3.23
N LEU A 6 -35.88 48.48 3.34
CA LEU A 6 -35.25 47.27 3.86
C LEU A 6 -34.26 46.71 2.84
N ILE A 7 -33.01 46.44 3.24
CA ILE A 7 -32.11 45.53 2.51
C ILE A 7 -31.66 44.46 3.48
N VAL A 8 -32.32 43.31 3.40
CA VAL A 8 -31.89 42.05 4.02
C VAL A 8 -30.85 41.45 3.08
N LEU A 9 -29.57 41.60 3.42
CA LEU A 9 -28.47 40.88 2.78
C LEU A 9 -28.35 39.51 3.47
N GLY A 10 -29.05 38.52 2.93
CA GLY A 10 -28.87 37.12 3.27
C GLY A 10 -27.51 36.65 2.75
N PHE A 11 -26.54 36.53 3.64
CA PHE A 11 -25.28 35.81 3.38
C PHE A 11 -25.62 34.31 3.27
N GLY A 12 -25.78 33.83 2.05
CA GLY A 12 -25.83 32.40 1.75
C GLY A 12 -24.48 31.77 2.06
N ALA A 13 -24.38 31.05 3.16
CA ALA A 13 -23.26 30.16 3.43
C ALA A 13 -23.30 29.01 2.41
N LEU A 14 -22.46 29.09 1.38
CA LEU A 14 -22.11 27.94 0.55
C LEU A 14 -21.28 26.99 1.42
N VAL A 15 -21.98 26.05 2.06
CA VAL A 15 -21.35 24.88 2.66
C VAL A 15 -20.90 24.00 1.51
N PHE A 16 -19.61 24.05 1.18
CA PHE A 16 -18.97 23.01 0.38
C PHE A 16 -19.01 21.72 1.20
N ALA A 17 -20.07 20.92 1.01
CA ALA A 17 -20.07 19.55 1.47
C ALA A 17 -19.00 18.81 0.66
N SER A 18 -17.83 18.60 1.28
CA SER A 18 -16.86 17.63 0.83
C SER A 18 -17.57 16.29 0.77
N ASN A 19 -18.07 15.90 -0.41
CA ASN A 19 -18.57 14.57 -0.64
C ASN A 19 -17.35 13.64 -0.68
N ALA A 20 -16.80 13.33 0.50
CA ALA A 20 -16.09 12.09 0.69
C ALA A 20 -17.14 11.00 0.49
N TYR A 21 -17.37 10.61 -0.77
CA TYR A 21 -18.13 9.41 -1.09
C TYR A 21 -17.39 8.28 -0.40
N ALA A 22 -17.93 7.81 0.72
CA ALA A 22 -17.47 6.59 1.35
C ALA A 22 -17.63 5.50 0.30
N GLN A 23 -16.51 5.07 -0.30
CA GLN A 23 -16.51 4.00 -1.28
C GLN A 23 -17.13 2.77 -0.60
N SER A 24 -18.11 2.16 -1.27
CA SER A 24 -18.74 0.95 -0.74
C SER A 24 -17.68 -0.14 -0.57
N ASP A 25 -17.83 -0.99 0.45
CA ASP A 25 -16.90 -2.10 0.64
C ASP A 25 -16.90 -3.04 -0.58
N ALA A 26 -18.02 -3.17 -1.30
CA ALA A 26 -18.08 -3.92 -2.57
C ALA A 26 -17.12 -3.36 -3.62
N THR A 27 -17.12 -2.03 -3.83
CA THR A 27 -16.19 -1.37 -4.76
C THR A 27 -14.74 -1.51 -4.28
N LEU A 28 -14.48 -1.39 -2.97
CA LEU A 28 -13.14 -1.56 -2.41
C LEU A 28 -12.61 -2.98 -2.58
N ILE A 29 -13.47 -3.98 -2.38
CA ILE A 29 -13.14 -5.40 -2.61
C ILE A 29 -12.78 -5.62 -4.08
N GLU A 30 -13.60 -5.16 -5.02
CA GLU A 30 -13.36 -5.31 -6.45
C GLU A 30 -12.01 -4.70 -6.86
N GLN A 31 -11.75 -3.47 -6.44
CA GLN A 31 -10.51 -2.76 -6.77
C GLN A 31 -9.28 -3.42 -6.13
N ALA A 32 -9.35 -3.78 -4.83
CA ALA A 32 -8.23 -4.39 -4.13
C ALA A 32 -7.82 -5.73 -4.78
N LEU A 33 -8.80 -6.52 -5.22
CA LEU A 33 -8.56 -7.81 -5.89
C LEU A 33 -7.92 -7.67 -7.28
N ALA A 34 -7.83 -6.47 -7.87
CA ALA A 34 -7.19 -6.26 -9.17
C ALA A 34 -5.72 -6.71 -9.18
N ALA A 35 -5.00 -6.52 -8.07
CA ALA A 35 -3.61 -6.97 -7.93
C ALA A 35 -3.45 -8.46 -7.62
N ALA A 36 -4.54 -9.19 -7.33
CA ALA A 36 -4.47 -10.59 -6.94
C ALA A 36 -4.01 -11.49 -8.11
N PRO A 37 -3.27 -12.58 -7.84
CA PRO A 37 -3.05 -13.63 -8.82
C PRO A 37 -4.39 -14.22 -9.27
N ARG A 38 -4.60 -14.37 -10.58
CA ARG A 38 -5.88 -14.82 -11.16
C ARG A 38 -6.42 -16.12 -10.57
N ARG A 39 -5.52 -17.05 -10.21
CA ARG A 39 -5.91 -18.36 -9.64
C ARG A 39 -6.29 -18.29 -8.15
N ALA A 40 -5.92 -17.21 -7.46
CA ALA A 40 -6.11 -17.06 -6.02
C ALA A 40 -7.15 -15.98 -5.66
N SER A 41 -7.60 -15.17 -6.62
CA SER A 41 -8.41 -13.96 -6.35
C SER A 41 -9.79 -14.26 -5.73
N ALA A 42 -10.43 -15.36 -6.12
CA ALA A 42 -11.76 -15.73 -5.59
C ALA A 42 -11.70 -16.01 -4.07
N ASP A 43 -10.63 -16.68 -3.64
CA ASP A 43 -10.42 -17.14 -2.27
C ASP A 43 -9.53 -16.20 -1.44
N ALA A 44 -9.10 -15.07 -2.00
CA ALA A 44 -8.28 -14.08 -1.30
C ALA A 44 -9.09 -13.29 -0.28
N SER A 45 -8.47 -12.97 0.86
CA SER A 45 -9.00 -12.01 1.82
C SER A 45 -8.82 -10.58 1.33
N VAL A 46 -9.73 -9.68 1.72
CA VAL A 46 -9.55 -8.23 1.53
C VAL A 46 -9.67 -7.54 2.87
N VAL A 47 -8.67 -6.71 3.19
CA VAL A 47 -8.65 -5.91 4.41
C VAL A 47 -8.71 -4.42 4.09
N LYS A 48 -9.29 -3.66 5.01
CA LYS A 48 -9.40 -2.21 4.98
C LYS A 48 -8.61 -1.65 6.16
N TRP A 49 -7.61 -0.84 5.86
CA TRP A 49 -6.79 -0.20 6.88
C TRP A 49 -7.53 0.96 7.54
N SER A 50 -7.34 1.09 8.85
CA SER A 50 -7.78 2.20 9.68
C SER A 50 -6.68 3.25 9.80
N ALA A 51 -7.04 4.45 10.26
CA ALA A 51 -6.09 5.55 10.46
C ALA A 51 -5.04 5.26 11.55
N ASP A 52 -5.31 4.33 12.47
CA ASP A 52 -4.39 3.86 13.51
C ASP A 52 -3.50 2.68 13.05
N HIS A 53 -3.51 2.36 11.75
CA HIS A 53 -2.77 1.27 11.13
C HIS A 53 -3.19 -0.14 11.59
N THR A 54 -4.36 -0.28 12.21
CA THR A 54 -5.07 -1.56 12.31
C THR A 54 -5.88 -1.83 11.04
N TYR A 55 -6.50 -3.00 10.92
CA TYR A 55 -7.36 -3.31 9.77
C TYR A 55 -8.62 -4.05 10.18
N THR A 56 -9.65 -3.94 9.34
CA THR A 56 -10.82 -4.82 9.36
C THR A 56 -10.84 -5.69 8.11
N THR A 57 -11.29 -6.93 8.24
CA THR A 57 -11.51 -7.80 7.08
C THR A 57 -12.89 -7.51 6.49
N ILE A 58 -12.92 -7.06 5.23
CA ILE A 58 -14.17 -6.74 4.51
C ILE A 58 -14.57 -7.86 3.53
N LYS A 59 -13.64 -8.77 3.22
CA LYS A 59 -13.92 -10.05 2.57
C LYS A 59 -13.07 -11.12 3.22
N GLU A 60 -13.71 -12.13 3.81
CA GLU A 60 -13.02 -13.31 4.31
C GLU A 60 -12.59 -14.20 3.13
N GLY A 61 -11.36 -14.72 3.21
CA GLY A 61 -10.77 -15.63 2.25
C GLY A 61 -10.54 -17.03 2.84
N THR A 62 -10.18 -17.98 1.98
CA THR A 62 -9.85 -19.36 2.38
C THR A 62 -8.42 -19.74 2.03
N ASN A 63 -7.69 -18.87 1.34
CA ASN A 63 -6.28 -19.06 0.98
C ASN A 63 -5.36 -18.07 1.71
N GLN A 64 -4.07 -18.09 1.39
CA GLN A 64 -3.06 -17.25 2.04
C GLN A 64 -2.91 -15.85 1.44
N VAL A 65 -3.75 -15.45 0.48
CA VAL A 65 -3.63 -14.16 -0.20
C VAL A 65 -4.48 -13.12 0.50
N VAL A 66 -3.89 -11.95 0.76
CA VAL A 66 -4.60 -10.77 1.25
C VAL A 66 -4.35 -9.59 0.34
N CYS A 67 -5.40 -8.80 0.10
CA CYS A 67 -5.37 -7.60 -0.72
C CYS A 67 -5.90 -6.39 0.06
N TYR A 68 -5.41 -5.20 -0.28
CA TYR A 68 -5.82 -3.96 0.35
C TYR A 68 -5.56 -2.76 -0.57
N SER A 69 -6.32 -1.69 -0.33
CA SER A 69 -6.02 -0.38 -0.92
C SER A 69 -4.87 0.30 -0.17
N ARG A 70 -4.14 1.12 -0.91
CA ARG A 70 -3.09 2.01 -0.43
C ARG A 70 -3.35 3.47 -0.81
N ALA A 71 -4.47 3.76 -1.47
CA ALA A 71 -4.79 5.08 -2.01
C ALA A 71 -4.92 6.17 -0.93
N ASP A 72 -4.99 5.79 0.33
CA ASP A 72 -5.02 6.68 1.50
C ASP A 72 -3.63 7.08 2.02
N GLU A 73 -2.55 6.43 1.53
CA GLU A 73 -1.18 6.80 1.86
C GLU A 73 -0.75 8.07 1.08
N ARG A 74 0.16 8.85 1.68
CA ARG A 74 0.78 10.01 1.04
C ARG A 74 1.51 9.60 -0.25
N ASP A 75 1.57 10.50 -1.22
CA ASP A 75 2.34 10.34 -2.46
C ASP A 75 1.97 9.10 -3.32
N ARG A 76 0.81 8.47 -3.05
CA ARG A 76 0.27 7.37 -3.88
C ARG A 76 -0.53 7.90 -5.06
N GLN A 77 -0.58 7.07 -6.09
CA GLN A 77 -1.48 7.28 -7.21
C GLN A 77 -2.94 7.10 -6.77
N PRO A 78 -3.91 7.75 -7.44
CA PRO A 78 -5.34 7.63 -7.11
C PRO A 78 -5.83 6.18 -7.10
N PHE A 79 -5.37 5.36 -8.04
CA PHE A 79 -5.52 3.91 -7.97
C PHE A 79 -4.21 3.31 -7.46
N ALA A 80 -4.22 2.81 -6.23
CA ALA A 80 -3.09 2.12 -5.63
C ALA A 80 -3.59 0.97 -4.77
N VAL A 81 -3.34 -0.27 -5.21
CA VAL A 81 -3.74 -1.49 -4.51
C VAL A 81 -2.56 -2.45 -4.44
N GLN A 82 -2.54 -3.30 -3.42
CA GLN A 82 -1.49 -4.29 -3.23
C GLN A 82 -2.06 -5.59 -2.65
N CYS A 83 -1.50 -6.71 -3.08
CA CYS A 83 -1.74 -8.01 -2.50
C CYS A 83 -0.43 -8.67 -2.08
N THR A 84 -0.51 -9.53 -1.07
CA THR A 84 0.63 -10.30 -0.54
C THR A 84 0.13 -11.53 0.25
N SER A 85 1.02 -12.21 0.97
CA SER A 85 0.71 -13.26 1.94
C SER A 85 0.08 -12.68 3.21
N LEU A 86 -0.87 -13.39 3.83
CA LEU A 86 -1.42 -13.05 5.14
C LEU A 86 -0.32 -12.85 6.21
N ALA A 87 0.77 -13.62 6.12
CA ALA A 87 1.90 -13.53 7.05
C ALA A 87 2.62 -12.18 7.03
N ASN A 88 2.39 -11.34 6.02
CA ASN A 88 3.02 -10.03 5.89
C ASN A 88 2.22 -8.86 6.49
N LEU A 89 1.03 -9.09 7.05
CA LEU A 89 0.18 -7.97 7.50
C LEU A 89 0.83 -7.11 8.58
N ASP A 90 1.58 -7.70 9.52
CA ASP A 90 2.31 -6.91 10.53
C ASP A 90 3.45 -6.08 9.93
N ARG A 91 4.15 -6.63 8.92
CA ARG A 91 5.17 -5.92 8.13
C ARG A 91 4.53 -4.75 7.38
N VAL A 92 3.34 -4.95 6.80
CA VAL A 92 2.59 -3.90 6.10
C VAL A 92 2.12 -2.82 7.07
N ALA A 93 1.57 -3.19 8.23
CA ALA A 93 1.14 -2.25 9.25
C ALA A 93 2.30 -1.35 9.73
N GLN A 94 3.47 -1.95 9.99
CA GLN A 94 4.67 -1.19 10.35
C GLN A 94 5.12 -0.24 9.23
N ASN A 95 5.11 -0.69 7.97
CA ASN A 95 5.46 0.17 6.84
C ASN A 95 4.50 1.36 6.70
N ARG A 96 3.19 1.12 6.85
CA ARG A 96 2.19 2.18 6.79
C ARG A 96 2.38 3.20 7.91
N ARG A 97 2.76 2.75 9.12
CA ARG A 97 3.12 3.63 10.23
C ARG A 97 4.36 4.48 9.91
N PHE A 98 5.46 3.87 9.46
CA PHE A 98 6.67 4.62 9.07
C PHE A 98 6.39 5.60 7.93
N HIS A 99 5.54 5.23 6.99
CA HIS A 99 5.12 6.11 5.91
C HIS A 99 4.34 7.33 6.45
N ALA A 100 3.43 7.12 7.40
CA ALA A 100 2.65 8.20 8.03
C ALA A 100 3.48 9.10 8.97
N GLU A 101 4.46 8.52 9.69
CA GLU A 101 5.35 9.25 10.62
C GLU A 101 6.45 10.04 9.89
N SER A 102 6.83 9.62 8.68
CA SER A 102 7.82 10.32 7.86
C SER A 102 7.16 11.40 6.99
N THR A 103 7.95 12.38 6.56
CA THR A 103 7.52 13.43 5.62
C THR A 103 7.79 13.08 4.17
N ASP A 104 8.78 12.21 3.92
CA ASP A 104 9.23 11.82 2.60
C ASP A 104 9.85 10.41 2.60
N ALA A 105 10.25 9.94 1.42
CA ALA A 105 10.85 8.63 1.24
C ALA A 105 12.24 8.49 1.90
N ALA A 106 12.96 9.58 2.18
CA ALA A 106 14.25 9.50 2.86
C ALA A 106 14.05 9.28 4.36
N GLY A 107 13.11 10.02 4.96
CA GLY A 107 12.69 9.83 6.35
C GLY A 107 12.11 8.42 6.59
N GLU A 108 11.28 7.92 5.66
CA GLU A 108 10.76 6.55 5.76
C GLU A 108 11.88 5.50 5.79
N ARG A 109 12.88 5.63 4.91
CA ARG A 109 14.06 4.74 4.90
C ARG A 109 14.88 4.84 6.18
N ALA A 110 15.00 6.04 6.75
CA ALA A 110 15.69 6.22 8.03
C ALA A 110 14.98 5.51 9.19
N LEU A 111 13.64 5.58 9.26
CA LEU A 111 12.84 4.85 10.26
C LEU A 111 12.99 3.33 10.08
N VAL A 112 12.94 2.83 8.85
CA VAL A 112 13.17 1.41 8.54
C VAL A 112 14.56 0.96 8.96
N ALA A 113 15.60 1.74 8.63
CA ALA A 113 16.98 1.44 8.99
C ALA A 113 17.18 1.43 10.52
N ALA A 114 16.63 2.43 11.23
CA ALA A 114 16.69 2.48 12.69
C ALA A 114 15.99 1.27 13.33
N ALA A 115 14.84 0.85 12.78
CA ALA A 115 14.13 -0.34 13.24
C ALA A 115 14.94 -1.62 12.97
N ALA A 116 15.68 -1.69 11.87
CA ALA A 116 16.55 -2.82 11.58
C ALA A 116 17.74 -2.87 12.56
N GLU A 117 18.39 -1.73 12.79
CA GLU A 117 19.54 -1.62 13.71
C GLU A 117 19.19 -1.97 15.15
N ASN A 118 18.02 -1.53 15.63
CA ASN A 118 17.57 -1.80 17.00
C ASN A 118 16.75 -3.11 17.15
N GLY A 119 16.62 -3.90 16.08
CA GLY A 119 15.94 -5.20 16.09
C GLY A 119 14.40 -5.15 16.19
N THR A 120 13.77 -3.99 15.99
CA THR A 120 12.31 -3.84 16.03
C THR A 120 11.64 -3.92 14.65
N ARG A 121 12.43 -4.11 13.59
CA ARG A 121 11.91 -4.32 12.24
C ARG A 121 11.18 -5.66 12.17
N VAL A 122 9.88 -5.61 11.89
CA VAL A 122 9.07 -6.81 11.61
C VAL A 122 9.62 -7.46 10.35
N PRO A 123 10.01 -8.74 10.32
CA PRO A 123 10.47 -9.40 9.10
C PRO A 123 9.32 -9.58 8.10
N ALA A 124 9.62 -9.52 6.80
CA ALA A 124 8.72 -10.03 5.79
C ALA A 124 8.86 -11.56 5.73
N GLU A 125 7.80 -12.27 5.36
CA GLU A 125 7.87 -13.71 5.14
C GLU A 125 8.82 -14.00 3.97
N TYR A 126 9.89 -14.77 4.23
CA TYR A 126 10.87 -15.11 3.20
C TYR A 126 10.21 -15.92 2.07
N GLY A 127 10.45 -15.53 0.82
CA GLY A 127 9.85 -16.14 -0.36
C GLY A 127 8.40 -15.70 -0.63
N SER A 128 7.80 -14.89 0.24
CA SER A 128 6.48 -14.32 0.00
C SER A 128 6.55 -13.25 -1.09
N TRP A 129 5.43 -12.99 -1.75
CA TRP A 129 5.35 -12.04 -2.85
C TRP A 129 4.60 -10.78 -2.44
N PHE A 130 4.95 -9.66 -3.04
CA PHE A 130 4.14 -8.46 -3.06
C PHE A 130 3.82 -8.13 -4.51
N ARG A 131 2.54 -7.91 -4.81
CA ARG A 131 2.12 -7.43 -6.12
C ARG A 131 1.29 -6.18 -5.94
N SER A 132 1.68 -5.10 -6.61
CA SER A 132 0.94 -3.85 -6.59
C SER A 132 0.49 -3.45 -7.98
N MET A 133 -0.63 -2.73 -8.03
CA MET A 133 -1.12 -2.05 -9.21
C MET A 133 -1.31 -0.58 -8.88
N ASN A 134 -0.61 0.30 -9.60
CA ASN A 134 -0.63 1.73 -9.33
C ASN A 134 -0.78 2.55 -10.61
N GLY A 135 -1.66 3.55 -10.61
CA GLY A 135 -1.89 4.44 -11.76
C GLY A 135 -2.99 5.47 -11.50
N PRO A 136 -3.25 6.36 -12.47
CA PRO A 136 -4.35 7.33 -12.36
C PRO A 136 -5.72 6.65 -12.28
N ASP A 137 -5.84 5.44 -12.87
CA ASP A 137 -7.00 4.57 -12.80
C ASP A 137 -6.57 3.09 -12.91
N GLN A 138 -7.52 2.17 -12.69
CA GLN A 138 -7.26 0.72 -12.76
C GLN A 138 -6.85 0.24 -14.16
N ALA A 139 -7.36 0.87 -15.23
CA ALA A 139 -7.15 0.41 -16.60
C ALA A 139 -5.73 0.72 -17.11
N SER A 140 -5.15 1.81 -16.62
CA SER A 140 -3.79 2.28 -16.95
C SER A 140 -2.75 1.94 -15.87
N ALA A 141 -3.16 1.28 -14.77
CA ALA A 141 -2.28 0.96 -13.67
C ALA A 141 -1.15 0.00 -14.07
N GLY A 142 0.09 0.41 -13.77
CA GLY A 142 1.27 -0.44 -13.91
C GLY A 142 1.28 -1.52 -12.83
N VAL A 143 1.68 -2.73 -13.21
CA VAL A 143 1.86 -3.87 -12.31
C VAL A 143 3.32 -3.94 -11.87
N HIS A 144 3.57 -4.09 -10.58
CA HIS A 144 4.90 -4.35 -10.06
C HIS A 144 4.86 -5.51 -9.07
N THR A 145 5.74 -6.50 -9.24
CA THR A 145 5.83 -7.68 -8.40
C THR A 145 7.25 -7.83 -7.84
N THR A 146 7.34 -8.14 -6.55
CA THR A 146 8.59 -8.47 -5.87
C THR A 146 8.41 -9.72 -5.03
N ILE A 147 9.53 -10.37 -4.70
CA ILE A 147 9.57 -11.49 -3.75
C ILE A 147 10.43 -11.08 -2.56
N SER A 148 9.88 -11.09 -1.36
CA SER A 148 10.60 -10.76 -0.14
C SER A 148 11.66 -11.81 0.15
N MET A 149 12.89 -11.36 0.36
CA MET A 149 14.04 -12.21 0.67
C MET A 149 14.91 -11.51 1.71
N PRO A 150 14.39 -11.22 2.92
CA PRO A 150 15.12 -10.46 3.93
C PRO A 150 16.51 -11.08 4.16
N ASP A 151 17.51 -10.22 4.25
CA ASP A 151 18.93 -10.51 4.44
C ASP A 151 19.60 -11.32 3.29
N ALA A 152 18.89 -11.53 2.17
CA ALA A 152 19.46 -12.22 1.03
C ALA A 152 20.55 -11.40 0.32
N THR A 153 21.54 -12.11 -0.20
CA THR A 153 22.65 -11.60 -1.01
C THR A 153 22.85 -12.51 -2.22
N THR A 154 23.73 -12.14 -3.13
CA THR A 154 24.17 -13.00 -4.24
C THR A 154 24.64 -14.35 -3.72
N ALA A 155 25.38 -14.37 -2.61
CA ALA A 155 25.94 -15.59 -2.05
C ALA A 155 24.87 -16.55 -1.49
N SER A 156 23.80 -16.01 -0.90
CA SER A 156 22.76 -16.84 -0.28
C SER A 156 21.63 -17.23 -1.23
N ALA A 157 21.37 -16.44 -2.28
CA ALA A 157 20.21 -16.64 -3.17
C ALA A 157 20.57 -16.86 -4.64
N GLY A 158 21.80 -16.60 -5.07
CA GLY A 158 22.27 -16.85 -6.44
C GLY A 158 21.78 -15.85 -7.49
N PHE A 159 21.09 -14.78 -7.09
CA PHE A 159 20.68 -13.69 -7.98
C PHE A 159 21.67 -12.52 -7.89
N PRO A 160 21.90 -11.77 -8.98
CA PRO A 160 22.74 -10.58 -8.94
C PRO A 160 22.12 -9.49 -8.06
N GLU A 161 22.95 -8.61 -7.51
CA GLU A 161 22.52 -7.45 -6.71
C GLU A 161 22.40 -6.17 -7.54
N ASP A 162 22.57 -6.29 -8.86
CA ASP A 162 22.52 -5.19 -9.81
C ASP A 162 21.50 -5.46 -10.92
N ARG A 163 20.86 -4.39 -11.41
CA ARG A 163 19.83 -4.48 -12.46
C ARG A 163 20.41 -4.60 -13.88
N SER A 164 21.71 -4.42 -14.07
CA SER A 164 22.31 -4.20 -15.40
C SER A 164 22.27 -5.42 -16.30
N GLN A 165 22.11 -6.61 -15.70
CA GLN A 165 22.02 -7.88 -16.40
C GLN A 165 20.64 -8.13 -17.04
N GLY A 166 19.66 -7.24 -16.82
CA GLY A 166 18.33 -7.29 -17.45
C GLY A 166 17.38 -8.38 -16.95
N GLY A 167 17.85 -9.26 -16.05
CA GLY A 167 17.05 -10.29 -15.38
C GLY A 167 16.61 -9.90 -13.97
N ALA A 168 16.12 -10.90 -13.23
CA ALA A 168 15.78 -10.73 -11.82
C ALA A 168 17.04 -10.42 -10.99
N TYR A 169 16.90 -9.53 -10.00
CA TYR A 169 18.01 -9.08 -9.15
C TYR A 169 17.54 -8.78 -7.73
N ILE A 170 18.45 -8.86 -6.76
CA ILE A 170 18.19 -8.54 -5.36
C ILE A 170 18.38 -7.03 -5.16
N MET A 171 17.32 -6.33 -4.79
CA MET A 171 17.41 -4.96 -4.30
C MET A 171 17.64 -4.97 -2.78
N ALA A 172 18.41 -4.01 -2.26
CA ALA A 172 18.70 -3.86 -0.83
C ALA A 172 19.31 -5.10 -0.18
N ALA A 173 20.20 -5.78 -0.90
CA ALA A 173 20.86 -7.00 -0.48
C ALA A 173 21.54 -6.87 0.89
N GLY A 174 21.47 -7.95 1.69
CA GLY A 174 22.02 -8.02 3.04
C GLY A 174 21.27 -7.19 4.08
N THR A 175 20.07 -6.70 3.75
CA THR A 175 19.21 -5.94 4.68
C THR A 175 17.85 -6.62 4.88
N SER A 176 17.14 -6.22 5.92
CA SER A 176 15.76 -6.66 6.19
C SER A 176 14.74 -6.23 5.12
N GLU A 177 15.13 -5.36 4.18
CA GLU A 177 14.34 -4.96 3.01
C GLU A 177 14.74 -5.70 1.73
N ALA A 178 15.67 -6.65 1.80
CA ALA A 178 16.10 -7.40 0.62
C ALA A 178 14.91 -8.09 -0.08
N HIS A 179 14.81 -7.88 -1.39
CA HIS A 179 13.76 -8.48 -2.21
C HIS A 179 14.22 -8.70 -3.65
N LEU A 180 13.70 -9.77 -4.26
CA LEU A 180 13.89 -10.04 -5.67
C LEU A 180 12.97 -9.16 -6.50
N MET A 181 13.57 -8.35 -7.35
CA MET A 181 12.89 -7.61 -8.40
C MET A 181 12.68 -8.55 -9.59
N VAL A 182 11.44 -8.62 -10.08
CA VAL A 182 11.06 -9.40 -11.26
C VAL A 182 10.60 -8.43 -12.35
N PRO A 183 11.48 -8.07 -13.31
CA PRO A 183 11.17 -7.15 -14.41
C PRO A 183 10.06 -7.64 -15.35
#